data_AF-A0A7D9JYE6-F1
#
_entry.id   AF-A0A7D9JYE6-F1
#
_cell.length_a   1.000
_cell.length_b   1.000
_cell.length_c   1.000
_cell.angle_alpha   90.00
_cell.angle_beta   90.00
_cell.angle_gamma   90.00
#
_symmetry.space_group_name_H-M   'P 1'
#
loop_
_entity.id
_entity.type
_entity.pdbx_description
1 polymer ?
#
loop_
_entity_poly.entity_id
_entity_poly.type
_entity_poly.pdbx_seq_one_letter_code
_entity_poly.pdbx_strand_id
1 'polypeptide(L)'
;MLSTLNSNVLDCELVNKKRKRVGHSASFYVSLKTWVLLNYRPSINLDAFCFRDDILKHALAESENILVDKDDLITRKIVCQTISELFMSSKACVVKAKQSSRVYPSFDKPRRAWGYINLERKQPVEMRGCLTVDDEWQQLTTAISSVAAEYNWHASINIKGFSLSCIKHENVSFNGQRVLTEIIFSRIDQHNKIDLKVKRHAGYIDITDIENKTADMSIMEKVRFVISLLSKSPLCMGLEDDGIENFNIQHNSYVVKNLVDITASEECKIYSTKCKMFTNVPGKICSSCKNLEKCIAHAKTRLTKREENINIHSHFNHRYMTQGEIVKKLDMQKAARIQQEMINAERELIDMSKDDHQDLIELFKQANSKDIPEDMAVLWDQQQQLLGTDSSRGYRWHPRY
;
A
#
# COMPACT_ATOMS: atom_id res chain seq x y z
N MET A 1 14.50 -46.25 70.63
CA MET A 1 13.15 -46.80 70.87
C MET A 1 12.21 -45.61 70.92
N LEU A 2 11.36 -45.40 69.91
CA LEU A 2 9.91 -45.68 69.98
C LEU A 2 9.29 -44.97 71.21
N SER A 3 8.32 -44.06 71.12
CA SER A 3 7.23 -43.97 70.15
C SER A 3 6.29 -42.78 70.51
N THR A 4 5.65 -42.19 69.48
CA THR A 4 4.20 -41.81 69.38
C THR A 4 3.58 -40.85 70.42
N LEU A 5 3.05 -39.66 70.08
CA LEU A 5 1.84 -39.27 69.29
C LEU A 5 0.77 -38.69 70.23
N ASN A 6 0.31 -37.46 69.95
CA ASN A 6 -1.09 -36.99 69.87
C ASN A 6 -1.08 -35.45 69.87
N SER A 7 -1.38 -34.75 68.77
CA SER A 7 -2.69 -34.52 68.13
C SER A 7 -3.63 -33.58 68.94
N ASN A 8 -3.85 -32.39 68.36
CA ASN A 8 -5.00 -31.47 68.50
C ASN A 8 -4.61 -30.24 67.62
N VAL A 9 -4.96 -30.16 66.33
CA VAL A 9 -6.27 -29.83 65.72
C VAL A 9 -6.82 -28.47 66.17
N LEU A 10 -6.60 -27.49 65.27
CA LEU A 10 -7.39 -26.30 64.91
C LEU A 10 -7.68 -25.25 66.01
N ASP A 11 -7.09 -24.06 65.82
CA ASP A 11 -7.96 -22.95 65.41
C ASP A 11 -7.27 -21.97 64.46
N CYS A 12 -8.03 -21.66 63.41
CA CYS A 12 -7.68 -20.80 62.28
C CYS A 12 -8.02 -19.35 62.62
N GLU A 13 -7.03 -18.47 62.74
CA GLU A 13 -7.23 -17.05 62.44
C GLU A 13 -6.51 -16.67 61.14
N LEU A 14 -7.34 -16.52 60.13
CA LEU A 14 -7.08 -16.03 58.78
C LEU A 14 -6.48 -14.61 58.81
N VAL A 15 -5.17 -14.50 58.92
CA VAL A 15 -4.47 -13.29 58.44
C VAL A 15 -4.28 -13.42 56.94
N ASN A 16 -5.28 -12.91 56.21
CA ASN A 16 -5.33 -12.78 54.77
C ASN A 16 -4.28 -11.76 54.26
N LYS A 17 -2.98 -12.09 54.37
CA LYS A 17 -1.93 -11.40 53.61
C LYS A 17 -2.06 -11.86 52.15
N LYS A 18 -2.90 -11.16 51.39
CA LYS A 18 -2.84 -11.14 49.92
C LYS A 18 -1.37 -10.99 49.53
N ARG A 19 -0.75 -12.05 49.02
CA ARG A 19 0.51 -11.96 48.29
C ARG A 19 0.28 -10.92 47.19
N LYS A 20 0.77 -9.69 47.37
CA LYS A 20 0.94 -8.75 46.26
C LYS A 20 1.76 -9.53 45.24
N ARG A 21 1.12 -9.96 44.16
CA ARG A 21 1.85 -10.37 42.96
C ARG A 21 2.65 -9.14 42.59
N VAL A 22 3.96 -9.19 42.77
CA VAL A 22 4.87 -8.22 42.15
C VAL A 22 4.60 -8.38 40.66
N GLY A 23 3.73 -7.52 40.13
CA GLY A 23 3.40 -7.50 38.73
C GLY A 23 4.59 -6.84 38.05
N HIS A 24 5.25 -7.57 37.17
CA HIS A 24 6.27 -6.96 36.34
C HIS A 24 5.64 -5.85 35.51
N SER A 25 6.42 -4.80 35.25
CA SER A 25 5.95 -3.69 34.42
C SER A 25 5.61 -4.21 33.01
N ALA A 26 4.63 -3.59 32.35
CA ALA A 26 4.34 -3.91 30.95
C ALA A 26 5.58 -3.67 30.06
N SER A 27 6.39 -2.68 30.42
CA SER A 27 7.64 -2.33 29.72
C SER A 27 8.70 -3.44 29.81
N PHE A 28 8.81 -4.13 30.95
CA PHE A 28 9.70 -5.28 31.12
C PHE A 28 9.31 -6.45 30.23
N TYR A 29 8.01 -6.76 30.15
CA TYR A 29 7.54 -7.83 29.26
C TYR A 29 7.80 -7.51 27.79
N VAL A 30 7.64 -6.26 27.36
CA VAL A 30 7.98 -5.82 26.01
C VAL A 30 9.48 -5.97 25.75
N SER A 31 10.32 -5.49 26.65
CA SER A 31 11.79 -5.56 26.53
C SER A 31 12.29 -7.00 26.48
N LEU A 32 11.77 -7.87 27.35
CA LEU A 32 12.10 -9.29 27.34
C LEU A 32 11.60 -10.00 26.06
N LYS A 33 10.42 -9.63 25.52
CA LYS A 33 9.94 -10.16 24.24
C LYS A 33 10.86 -9.78 23.09
N THR A 34 11.22 -8.50 23.01
CA THR A 34 12.15 -7.97 22.01
C THR A 34 13.51 -8.67 22.11
N TRP A 35 14.05 -8.80 23.32
CA TRP A 35 15.32 -9.50 23.55
C TRP A 35 15.29 -10.96 23.09
N VAL A 36 14.21 -11.69 23.41
CA VAL A 36 14.05 -13.08 22.96
C VAL A 36 14.00 -13.17 21.43
N LEU A 37 13.26 -12.26 20.76
CA LEU A 37 13.17 -12.22 19.30
C LEU A 37 14.50 -11.83 18.63
N LEU A 38 15.30 -10.97 19.27
CA LEU A 38 16.62 -10.55 18.76
C LEU A 38 17.65 -11.67 18.84
N ASN A 39 17.57 -12.53 19.87
CA ASN A 39 18.60 -13.53 20.16
C ASN A 39 18.23 -14.95 19.74
N TYR A 40 16.95 -15.24 19.48
CA TYR A 40 16.50 -16.59 19.16
C TYR A 40 15.53 -16.59 17.98
N ARG A 41 15.53 -17.68 17.20
CA ARG A 41 14.55 -17.94 16.15
C ARG A 41 14.17 -19.42 16.12
N PRO A 42 12.99 -19.79 15.59
CA PRO A 42 12.65 -21.19 15.35
C PRO A 42 13.72 -21.84 14.49
N SER A 43 14.25 -22.97 14.93
CA SER A 43 15.20 -23.71 14.10
C SER A 43 14.48 -24.30 12.88
N ILE A 44 15.05 -24.05 11.69
CA ILE A 44 14.60 -24.64 10.42
C ILE A 44 15.07 -26.10 10.33
N ASN A 45 16.21 -26.41 10.93
CA ASN A 45 16.78 -27.76 10.97
C ASN A 45 16.31 -28.47 12.25
N LEU A 46 15.79 -29.69 12.12
CA LEU A 46 15.30 -30.50 13.24
C LEU A 46 16.39 -30.92 14.25
N ASP A 47 17.63 -30.48 14.08
CA ASP A 47 18.79 -30.88 14.87
C ASP A 47 19.36 -29.75 15.75
N ALA A 48 18.90 -28.50 15.60
CA ALA A 48 19.37 -27.38 16.43
C ALA A 48 18.36 -27.05 17.54
N PHE A 49 18.73 -27.36 18.78
CA PHE A 49 17.91 -27.15 19.97
C PHE A 49 18.66 -26.34 21.02
N CYS A 50 17.95 -25.44 21.70
CA CYS A 50 18.45 -24.75 22.89
C CYS A 50 17.76 -25.29 24.15
N PHE A 51 18.53 -25.42 25.24
CA PHE A 51 17.94 -25.70 26.55
C PHE A 51 17.28 -24.44 27.11
N ARG A 52 16.13 -24.61 27.78
CA ARG A 52 15.47 -23.51 28.51
C ARG A 52 16.39 -22.80 29.49
N ASP A 53 17.25 -23.58 30.14
CA ASP A 53 18.15 -23.05 31.15
C ASP A 53 19.31 -22.29 30.52
N ASP A 54 19.68 -22.56 29.27
CA ASP A 54 20.67 -21.77 28.54
C ASP A 54 20.09 -20.41 28.14
N ILE A 55 18.81 -20.37 27.72
CA ILE A 55 18.11 -19.11 27.45
C ILE A 55 17.98 -18.29 28.73
N LEU A 56 17.67 -18.93 29.86
CA LEU A 56 17.60 -18.25 31.16
C LEU A 56 18.97 -17.72 31.59
N LYS A 57 20.04 -18.52 31.49
CA LYS A 57 21.41 -18.09 31.82
C LYS A 57 21.82 -16.91 30.93
N HIS A 58 21.50 -16.95 29.65
CA HIS A 58 21.77 -15.87 28.71
C HIS A 58 21.00 -14.60 29.06
N ALA A 59 19.70 -14.71 29.37
CA ALA A 59 18.88 -13.58 29.79
C ALA A 59 19.38 -12.96 31.12
N LEU A 60 19.84 -13.78 32.06
CA LEU A 60 20.43 -13.30 33.31
C LEU A 60 21.77 -12.59 33.09
N ALA A 61 22.61 -13.11 32.19
CA ALA A 61 23.88 -12.50 31.81
C ALA A 61 23.69 -11.14 31.11
N GLU A 62 22.62 -10.99 30.33
CA GLU A 62 22.26 -9.74 29.63
C GLU A 62 21.11 -8.99 30.32
N SER A 63 20.97 -9.14 31.64
CA SER A 63 19.85 -8.53 32.38
C SER A 63 19.81 -7.02 32.25
N GLU A 64 20.96 -6.34 32.11
CA GLU A 64 21.06 -4.90 31.84
C GLU A 64 20.40 -4.48 30.52
N ASN A 65 20.35 -5.35 29.51
CA ASN A 65 19.73 -5.09 28.21
C ASN A 65 18.21 -5.36 28.21
N ILE A 66 17.67 -5.92 29.29
CA ILE A 66 16.27 -6.37 29.40
C ILE A 66 15.49 -5.55 30.43
N LEU A 67 16.15 -5.14 31.51
CA LEU A 67 15.53 -4.51 32.67
C LEU A 67 15.31 -3.00 32.44
N VAL A 68 14.05 -2.58 32.50
CA VAL A 68 13.65 -1.16 32.44
C VAL A 68 13.60 -0.56 33.86
N ASP A 69 13.28 -1.37 34.87
CA ASP A 69 13.18 -0.97 36.28
C ASP A 69 14.01 -1.90 37.18
N LYS A 70 14.59 -1.36 38.26
CA LYS A 70 15.46 -2.10 39.20
C LYS A 70 14.74 -3.21 39.99
N ASP A 71 13.42 -3.16 40.06
CA ASP A 71 12.59 -4.11 40.82
C ASP A 71 12.14 -5.33 39.99
N ASP A 72 12.36 -5.30 38.67
CA ASP A 72 12.00 -6.41 37.80
C ASP A 72 13.06 -7.53 37.86
N LEU A 73 12.61 -8.75 38.17
CA LEU A 73 13.48 -9.93 38.29
C LEU A 73 13.23 -10.90 37.15
N ILE A 74 14.29 -11.21 36.39
CA ILE A 74 14.26 -12.26 35.38
C ILE A 74 14.17 -13.61 36.08
N THR A 75 13.01 -14.25 36.00
CA THR A 75 12.79 -15.59 36.54
C THR A 75 12.55 -16.61 35.42
N ARG A 76 12.87 -17.87 35.69
CA ARG A 76 12.59 -18.99 34.79
C ARG A 76 11.14 -19.02 34.30
N LYS A 77 10.19 -18.68 35.18
CA LYS A 77 8.76 -18.68 34.88
C LYS A 77 8.41 -17.66 33.80
N ILE A 78 8.95 -16.45 33.91
CA ILE A 78 8.70 -15.35 32.96
C ILE A 78 9.33 -15.68 31.62
N VAL A 79 10.60 -16.10 31.59
CA VAL A 79 11.29 -16.47 30.34
C VAL A 79 10.53 -17.57 29.60
N CYS A 80 10.08 -18.61 30.32
CA CYS A 80 9.27 -19.67 29.74
C CYS A 80 7.94 -19.15 29.21
N GLN A 81 7.25 -18.28 29.96
CA GLN A 81 5.99 -17.69 29.53
C GLN A 81 6.18 -16.83 28.26
N THR A 82 7.21 -15.99 28.22
CA THR A 82 7.54 -15.16 27.06
C THR A 82 7.83 -16.00 25.81
N ILE A 83 8.65 -17.05 25.94
CA ILE A 83 8.94 -17.97 24.83
C ILE A 83 7.66 -18.68 24.38
N SER A 84 6.82 -19.10 25.33
CA SER A 84 5.53 -19.73 25.04
C SER A 84 4.61 -18.81 24.25
N GLU A 85 4.49 -17.55 24.66
CA GLU A 85 3.68 -16.54 23.98
C GLU A 85 4.21 -16.22 22.57
N LEU A 86 5.53 -16.15 22.39
CA LEU A 86 6.14 -15.79 21.10
C LEU A 86 6.11 -16.91 20.06
N PHE A 87 6.28 -18.17 20.48
CA PHE A 87 6.57 -19.25 19.55
C PHE A 87 5.58 -20.43 19.56
N MET A 88 4.66 -20.56 20.53
CA MET A 88 3.77 -21.74 20.59
C MET A 88 2.58 -21.73 19.62
N SER A 89 2.38 -20.65 18.84
CA SER A 89 1.50 -20.67 17.65
C SER A 89 2.20 -21.28 16.42
N SER A 90 3.53 -21.37 16.45
CA SER A 90 4.36 -22.00 15.42
C SER A 90 4.79 -23.40 15.90
N LYS A 91 5.23 -24.28 14.99
CA LYS A 91 5.60 -25.69 15.25
C LYS A 91 6.78 -25.91 16.23
N ALA A 92 7.12 -24.95 17.09
CA ALA A 92 8.11 -25.06 18.15
C ALA A 92 7.59 -25.95 19.30
N CYS A 93 7.42 -27.24 19.02
CA CYS A 93 7.01 -28.23 20.01
C CYS A 93 8.13 -28.47 21.03
N VAL A 94 7.75 -28.48 22.30
CA VAL A 94 8.57 -29.04 23.38
C VAL A 94 8.70 -30.53 23.13
N VAL A 95 9.85 -30.99 22.64
CA VAL A 95 10.13 -32.43 22.55
C VAL A 95 10.51 -32.90 23.96
N LYS A 96 9.63 -33.67 24.59
CA LYS A 96 9.98 -34.40 25.81
C LYS A 96 11.04 -35.44 25.42
N ALA A 97 12.19 -35.42 26.08
CA ALA A 97 13.18 -36.46 25.95
C ALA A 97 12.52 -37.83 26.25
N LYS A 98 12.37 -38.70 25.25
CA LYS A 98 12.19 -40.12 25.51
C LYS A 98 13.51 -40.60 26.09
N GLN A 99 13.55 -40.85 27.40
CA GLN A 99 14.63 -41.64 27.99
C GLN A 99 14.64 -42.99 27.28
N SER A 100 15.64 -43.19 26.43
CA SER A 100 16.03 -44.51 25.95
C SER A 100 16.40 -45.33 27.18
N SER A 101 15.57 -46.30 27.48
CA SER A 101 15.76 -47.26 28.55
C SER A 101 16.94 -48.16 28.20
N ARG A 102 18.07 -47.97 28.88
CA ARG A 102 18.95 -49.08 29.29
C ARG A 102 19.92 -48.61 30.38
N VAL A 103 19.73 -49.25 31.54
CA VAL A 103 20.75 -49.65 32.52
C VAL A 103 20.92 -48.79 33.81
N TYR A 104 20.59 -49.49 34.90
CA TYR A 104 20.73 -49.34 36.36
C TYR A 104 19.76 -48.49 37.22
N PRO A 105 19.27 -49.06 38.34
CA PRO A 105 18.42 -48.39 39.32
C PRO A 105 19.29 -47.75 40.40
N SER A 106 19.06 -46.46 40.68
CA SER A 106 19.40 -45.91 41.99
C SER A 106 18.36 -44.88 42.38
N PHE A 107 17.97 -44.98 43.65
CA PHE A 107 16.97 -44.19 44.32
C PHE A 107 17.37 -42.72 44.35
N ASP A 108 16.76 -41.91 43.48
CA ASP A 108 16.35 -40.55 43.82
C ASP A 108 15.34 -40.06 42.78
N LYS A 109 14.25 -39.46 43.26
CA LYS A 109 13.12 -39.02 42.42
C LYS A 109 13.63 -38.16 41.25
N PRO A 110 13.34 -38.49 39.98
CA PRO A 110 13.81 -37.70 38.86
C PRO A 110 13.13 -36.33 38.91
N ARG A 111 13.92 -35.29 39.24
CA ARG A 111 13.55 -33.89 39.05
C ARG A 111 13.08 -33.74 37.60
N ARG A 112 11.86 -33.23 37.44
CA ARG A 112 11.13 -33.01 36.18
C ARG A 112 12.06 -32.80 34.97
N ALA A 113 11.99 -33.75 34.04
CA ALA A 113 12.81 -33.84 32.84
C ALA A 113 12.90 -32.53 32.06
N TRP A 114 14.10 -32.28 31.55
CA TRP A 114 14.54 -31.07 30.89
C TRP A 114 13.90 -31.01 29.51
N GLY A 115 13.17 -29.95 29.20
CA GLY A 115 12.48 -29.80 27.92
C GLY A 115 13.34 -29.03 26.93
N TYR A 116 13.62 -29.64 25.77
CA TYR A 116 14.20 -28.94 24.63
C TYR A 116 13.19 -27.96 24.04
N ILE A 117 13.67 -26.82 23.54
CA ILE A 117 12.87 -25.95 22.68
C ILE A 117 13.53 -25.92 21.32
N ASN A 118 12.73 -26.04 20.26
CA ASN A 118 13.15 -25.91 18.87
C ASN A 118 13.44 -24.45 18.50
N LEU A 119 14.36 -23.84 19.24
CA LEU A 119 14.92 -22.53 18.98
C LEU A 119 16.41 -22.70 18.78
N GLU A 120 16.95 -22.02 17.77
CA GLU A 120 18.38 -21.81 17.65
C GLU A 120 18.74 -20.41 18.16
N ARG A 121 19.80 -20.33 18.95
CA ARG A 121 20.41 -19.04 19.30
C ARG A 121 20.89 -18.46 17.97
N LYS A 122 20.35 -17.30 17.60
CA LYS A 122 20.98 -16.48 16.56
C LYS A 122 22.41 -16.29 17.04
N GLN A 123 23.39 -16.73 16.25
CA GLN A 123 24.78 -16.50 16.62
C GLN A 123 24.87 -15.03 17.04
N PRO A 124 25.51 -14.72 18.17
CA PRO A 124 25.82 -13.33 18.44
C PRO A 124 26.42 -12.86 17.14
N VAL A 125 25.83 -11.81 16.58
CA VAL A 125 26.59 -10.99 15.67
C VAL A 125 27.73 -10.58 16.58
N GLU A 126 28.84 -11.35 16.58
CA GLU A 126 30.16 -10.80 16.81
C GLU A 126 30.02 -9.42 16.21
N MET A 127 30.31 -8.37 16.96
CA MET A 127 30.44 -7.06 16.35
C MET A 127 31.38 -7.25 15.15
N ARG A 128 30.84 -7.56 13.97
CA ARG A 128 31.35 -7.22 12.67
C ARG A 128 31.38 -5.75 12.85
N GLY A 129 32.56 -5.25 13.25
CA GLY A 129 32.71 -3.94 13.89
C GLY A 129 31.79 -2.99 13.17
N CYS A 130 30.81 -2.43 13.90
CA CYS A 130 29.62 -1.78 13.35
C CYS A 130 30.01 -1.06 12.07
N LEU A 131 29.78 -1.72 10.93
CA LEU A 131 30.21 -1.19 9.65
C LEU A 131 29.40 0.08 9.53
N THR A 132 30.11 1.20 9.40
CA THR A 132 29.42 2.44 9.14
C THR A 132 28.61 2.25 7.86
N VAL A 133 27.52 3.00 7.67
CA VAL A 133 26.76 2.93 6.42
C VAL A 133 27.66 3.19 5.21
N ASP A 134 28.75 3.95 5.39
CA ASP A 134 29.84 4.09 4.43
C ASP A 134 30.52 2.75 4.08
N ASP A 135 30.90 1.98 5.09
CA ASP A 135 31.54 0.67 4.89
C ASP A 135 30.57 -0.34 4.25
N GLU A 136 29.31 -0.37 4.69
CA GLU A 136 28.28 -1.22 4.07
C GLU A 136 28.00 -0.79 2.62
N TRP A 137 28.02 0.51 2.33
CA TRP A 137 27.85 1.04 0.97
C TRP A 137 29.04 0.71 0.07
N GLN A 138 30.27 0.81 0.57
CA GLN A 138 31.47 0.41 -0.18
C GLN A 138 31.48 -1.08 -0.48
N GLN A 139 31.10 -1.91 0.50
CA GLN A 139 30.94 -3.35 0.30
C GLN A 139 29.86 -3.64 -0.74
N LEU A 140 28.72 -2.96 -0.67
CA LEU A 140 27.66 -3.08 -1.67
C LEU A 140 28.16 -2.70 -3.06
N THR A 141 28.81 -1.54 -3.19
CA THR A 141 29.36 -1.06 -4.47
C THR A 141 30.33 -2.08 -5.09
N THR A 142 31.13 -2.75 -4.27
CA THR A 142 32.09 -3.77 -4.72
C THR A 142 31.42 -5.09 -5.08
N ALA A 143 30.41 -5.50 -4.30
CA ALA A 143 29.78 -6.82 -4.43
C ALA A 143 28.53 -6.85 -5.33
N ILE A 144 27.93 -5.69 -5.65
CA ILE A 144 26.62 -5.62 -6.30
C ILE A 144 26.60 -6.35 -7.65
N SER A 145 27.67 -6.26 -8.44
CA SER A 145 27.76 -6.95 -9.73
C SER A 145 27.72 -8.47 -9.58
N SER A 146 28.39 -9.01 -8.55
CA SER A 146 28.34 -10.44 -8.24
C SER A 146 26.96 -10.85 -7.75
N VAL A 147 26.38 -10.09 -6.82
CA VAL A 147 25.05 -10.38 -6.26
C VAL A 147 23.97 -10.30 -7.34
N ALA A 148 24.03 -9.30 -8.23
CA ALA A 148 23.09 -9.19 -9.33
C ALA A 148 23.22 -10.37 -10.31
N ALA A 149 24.46 -10.76 -10.64
CA ALA A 149 24.73 -11.88 -11.55
C ALA A 149 24.17 -13.21 -11.04
N GLU A 150 24.19 -13.48 -9.71
CA GLU A 150 23.60 -14.67 -9.10
C GLU A 150 22.11 -14.87 -9.46
N TYR A 151 21.40 -13.79 -9.78
CA TYR A 151 19.97 -13.80 -10.10
C TYR A 151 19.67 -13.47 -11.57
N ASN A 152 20.67 -13.41 -12.45
CA ASN A 152 20.57 -12.94 -13.83
C ASN A 152 20.13 -11.46 -13.96
N TRP A 153 20.64 -10.60 -13.08
CA TRP A 153 20.49 -9.14 -13.16
C TRP A 153 21.82 -8.51 -13.58
N HIS A 154 21.74 -7.34 -14.20
CA HIS A 154 22.88 -6.49 -14.51
C HIS A 154 22.96 -5.36 -13.50
N ALA A 155 24.13 -5.15 -12.88
CA ALA A 155 24.34 -3.99 -12.01
C ALA A 155 24.98 -2.85 -12.80
N SER A 156 24.54 -1.62 -12.56
CA SER A 156 25.22 -0.40 -12.97
C SER A 156 25.41 0.53 -11.79
N ILE A 157 26.57 1.18 -11.75
CA ILE A 157 27.00 2.03 -10.64
C ILE A 157 27.04 3.46 -11.15
N ASN A 158 26.22 4.33 -10.57
CA ASN A 158 26.29 5.76 -10.83
C ASN A 158 27.07 6.45 -9.70
N ILE A 159 28.37 6.61 -9.94
CA ILE A 159 29.31 7.20 -9.00
C ILE A 159 28.96 8.66 -8.67
N LYS A 160 28.42 9.42 -9.64
CA LYS A 160 28.09 10.85 -9.45
C LYS A 160 26.81 11.08 -8.67
N GLY A 161 25.90 10.09 -8.66
CA GLY A 161 24.59 10.20 -8.01
C GLY A 161 24.44 9.39 -6.72
N PHE A 162 25.54 8.79 -6.21
CA PHE A 162 25.51 7.84 -5.10
C PHE A 162 24.37 6.83 -5.20
N SER A 163 24.18 6.29 -6.41
CA SER A 163 23.12 5.34 -6.70
C SER A 163 23.63 4.11 -7.43
N LEU A 164 23.06 2.97 -7.05
CA LEU A 164 23.32 1.66 -7.62
C LEU A 164 22.03 1.18 -8.23
N SER A 165 22.06 0.72 -9.46
CA SER A 165 20.89 0.14 -10.11
C SER A 165 21.14 -1.31 -10.50
N CYS A 166 20.20 -2.18 -10.21
CA CYS A 166 20.14 -3.55 -10.72
C CYS A 166 19.02 -3.64 -11.73
N ILE A 167 19.34 -4.04 -12.95
CA ILE A 167 18.44 -4.09 -14.09
C ILE A 167 18.25 -5.54 -14.52
N LYS A 168 16.99 -5.95 -14.66
CA LYS A 168 16.60 -7.24 -15.26
C LYS A 168 15.81 -6.99 -16.53
N HIS A 169 16.25 -7.62 -17.60
CA HIS A 169 15.52 -7.69 -18.85
C HIS A 169 14.46 -8.77 -18.77
N GLU A 170 13.19 -8.39 -18.88
CA GLU A 170 12.09 -9.32 -18.77
C GLU A 170 11.80 -9.95 -20.13
N ASN A 171 11.18 -11.13 -20.14
CA ASN A 171 10.88 -11.85 -21.38
C ASN A 171 9.56 -11.40 -22.02
N VAL A 172 9.21 -10.13 -21.86
CA VAL A 172 7.97 -9.53 -22.36
C VAL A 172 8.30 -8.15 -22.90
N SER A 173 7.66 -7.75 -24.00
CA SER A 173 7.67 -6.37 -24.48
C SER A 173 6.28 -5.75 -24.42
N PHE A 174 6.23 -4.45 -24.13
CA PHE A 174 5.04 -3.61 -24.16
C PHE A 174 5.22 -2.55 -25.25
N ASN A 175 4.27 -2.43 -26.18
CA ASN A 175 4.31 -1.48 -27.30
C ASN A 175 5.64 -1.54 -28.08
N GLY A 176 6.14 -2.76 -28.34
CA GLY A 176 7.42 -2.97 -29.02
C GLY A 176 8.67 -2.71 -28.17
N GLN A 177 8.55 -2.22 -26.93
CA GLN A 177 9.67 -1.98 -26.02
C GLN A 177 9.80 -3.11 -25.00
N ARG A 178 11.01 -3.69 -24.89
CA ARG A 178 11.27 -4.74 -23.89
C ARG A 178 11.09 -4.19 -22.48
N VAL A 179 10.32 -4.90 -21.65
CA VAL A 179 10.06 -4.49 -20.28
C VAL A 179 11.34 -4.67 -19.45
N LEU A 180 11.70 -3.61 -18.73
CA LEU A 180 12.83 -3.60 -17.80
C LEU A 180 12.32 -3.44 -16.37
N THR A 181 12.88 -4.23 -15.47
CA THR A 181 12.75 -4.04 -14.02
C THR A 181 14.07 -3.49 -13.50
N GLU A 182 14.01 -2.35 -12.81
CA GLU A 182 15.16 -1.67 -12.24
C GLU A 182 14.95 -1.52 -10.73
N ILE A 183 15.91 -1.98 -9.94
CA ILE A 183 15.98 -1.72 -8.50
C ILE A 183 17.05 -0.66 -8.31
N ILE A 184 16.69 0.48 -7.78
CA ILE A 184 17.56 1.62 -7.52
C ILE A 184 17.78 1.70 -6.01
N PHE A 185 19.03 1.65 -5.61
CA PHE A 185 19.48 1.94 -4.25
C PHE A 185 20.12 3.32 -4.29
N SER A 186 19.60 4.27 -3.52
CA SER A 186 20.17 5.62 -3.42
C SER A 186 20.52 5.92 -1.97
N ARG A 187 21.75 6.39 -1.76
CA ARG A 187 22.18 6.84 -0.45
C ARG A 187 21.60 8.22 -0.13
N ILE A 188 21.01 8.38 1.05
CA ILE A 188 20.56 9.65 1.59
C ILE A 188 21.51 10.08 2.69
N ASP A 189 22.44 10.97 2.37
CA ASP A 189 23.51 11.41 3.27
C ASP A 189 22.99 12.06 4.56
N GLN A 190 21.85 12.76 4.50
CA GLN A 190 21.28 13.47 5.66
C GLN A 190 20.75 12.54 6.77
N HIS A 191 20.41 11.29 6.44
CA HIS A 191 19.81 10.35 7.38
C HIS A 191 20.63 9.09 7.61
N ASN A 192 21.77 8.96 6.92
CA ASN A 192 22.56 7.74 6.89
C ASN A 192 21.70 6.52 6.54
N LYS A 193 20.81 6.68 5.54
CA LYS A 193 19.85 5.67 5.12
C LYS A 193 20.01 5.39 3.62
N ILE A 194 19.69 4.16 3.23
CA ILE A 194 19.53 3.80 1.83
C ILE A 194 18.06 3.77 1.51
N ASP A 195 17.69 4.55 0.51
CA ASP A 195 16.37 4.55 -0.11
C ASP A 195 16.34 3.50 -1.22
N LEU A 196 15.26 2.74 -1.27
CA LEU A 196 15.03 1.68 -2.23
C LEU A 196 13.89 2.10 -3.14
N LYS A 197 14.11 2.06 -4.45
CA LYS A 197 13.05 2.32 -5.43
C LYS A 197 13.05 1.21 -6.45
N VAL A 198 11.88 0.63 -6.69
CA VAL A 198 11.71 -0.34 -7.77
C VAL A 198 10.95 0.34 -8.90
N LYS A 199 11.63 0.53 -10.03
CA LYS A 199 11.06 1.09 -11.25
C LYS A 199 10.81 -0.04 -12.24
N ARG A 200 9.70 0.05 -12.97
CA ARG A 200 9.41 -0.87 -14.07
C ARG A 200 8.71 -0.15 -15.21
N HIS A 201 9.27 -0.31 -16.41
CA HIS A 201 8.81 0.38 -17.63
C HIS A 201 8.78 1.92 -17.46
N ALA A 202 7.68 2.48 -16.94
CA ALA A 202 7.51 3.92 -16.69
C ALA A 202 6.96 4.27 -15.29
N GLY A 203 6.73 3.28 -14.42
CA GLY A 203 6.14 3.47 -13.10
C GLY A 203 7.05 3.04 -11.97
N TYR A 204 6.88 3.68 -10.80
CA TYR A 204 7.45 3.22 -9.54
C TYR A 204 6.48 2.27 -8.86
N ILE A 205 7.02 1.22 -8.26
CA ILE A 205 6.27 0.25 -7.49
C ILE A 205 6.36 0.66 -6.02
N ASP A 206 5.22 0.70 -5.34
CA ASP A 206 5.18 0.87 -3.90
C ASP A 206 5.76 -0.38 -3.23
N ILE A 207 6.86 -0.18 -2.50
CA ILE A 207 7.62 -1.22 -1.81
C ILE A 207 7.63 -1.04 -0.29
N THR A 208 6.72 -0.21 0.25
CA THR A 208 6.63 0.06 1.70
C THR A 208 6.52 -1.24 2.52
N ASP A 209 5.77 -2.23 2.01
CA ASP A 209 5.63 -3.55 2.64
C ASP A 209 6.96 -4.33 2.71
N ILE A 210 7.85 -4.14 1.73
CA ILE A 210 9.16 -4.77 1.65
C ILE A 210 10.13 -4.06 2.59
N GLU A 211 10.10 -2.73 2.62
CA GLU A 211 10.92 -1.92 3.54
C GLU A 211 10.64 -2.28 5.00
N ASN A 212 9.36 -2.40 5.38
CA ASN A 212 8.97 -2.81 6.73
C ASN A 212 9.48 -4.21 7.10
N LYS A 213 9.47 -5.16 6.16
CA LYS A 213 9.97 -6.53 6.39
C LYS A 213 11.49 -6.62 6.44
N THR A 214 12.18 -5.63 5.88
CA THR A 214 13.63 -5.60 5.76
C THR A 214 14.25 -4.59 6.72
N ALA A 215 13.48 -3.98 7.62
CA ALA A 215 13.94 -2.94 8.53
C ALA A 215 15.21 -3.33 9.29
N ASP A 216 15.23 -4.54 9.85
CA ASP A 216 16.30 -5.05 10.74
C ASP A 216 17.47 -5.75 10.01
N MET A 217 17.45 -5.83 8.68
CA MET A 217 18.48 -6.50 7.89
C MET A 217 19.67 -5.57 7.60
N SER A 218 20.88 -6.13 7.41
CA SER A 218 22.00 -5.35 6.86
C SER A 218 21.72 -4.93 5.41
N ILE A 219 22.37 -3.87 4.91
CA ILE A 219 22.16 -3.37 3.55
C ILE A 219 22.31 -4.48 2.49
N MET A 220 23.34 -5.31 2.63
CA MET A 220 23.60 -6.44 1.72
C MET A 220 22.51 -7.50 1.75
N GLU A 221 21.98 -7.82 2.94
CA GLU A 221 20.89 -8.76 3.09
C GLU A 221 19.59 -8.20 2.50
N LYS A 222 19.31 -6.90 2.68
CA LYS A 222 18.17 -6.23 2.05
C LYS A 222 18.25 -6.36 0.53
N VAL A 223 19.40 -6.04 -0.05
CA VAL A 223 19.64 -6.11 -1.50
C VAL A 223 19.41 -7.53 -2.01
N ARG A 224 20.03 -8.54 -1.39
CA ARG A 224 19.85 -9.95 -1.77
C ARG A 224 18.39 -10.38 -1.65
N PHE A 225 17.72 -10.02 -0.56
CA PHE A 225 16.33 -10.35 -0.35
C PHE A 225 15.43 -9.76 -1.43
N VAL A 226 15.58 -8.46 -1.73
CA VAL A 226 14.79 -7.75 -2.74
C VAL A 226 15.01 -8.33 -4.14
N ILE A 227 16.28 -8.53 -4.54
CA ILE A 227 16.61 -9.12 -5.84
C ILE A 227 16.03 -10.54 -5.94
N SER A 228 16.20 -11.36 -4.90
CA SER A 228 15.66 -12.74 -4.85
C SER A 228 14.14 -12.76 -4.94
N LEU A 229 13.47 -11.88 -4.20
CA LEU A 229 12.01 -11.74 -4.21
C LEU A 229 11.50 -11.35 -5.59
N LEU A 230 12.06 -10.30 -6.19
CA LEU A 230 11.63 -9.81 -7.49
C LEU A 230 11.98 -10.79 -8.62
N SER A 231 13.07 -11.54 -8.49
CA SER A 231 13.43 -12.60 -9.45
C SER A 231 12.40 -13.72 -9.49
N LYS A 232 11.81 -14.04 -8.33
CA LYS A 232 10.79 -15.08 -8.18
C LYS A 232 9.36 -14.56 -8.37
N SER A 233 9.17 -13.25 -8.41
CA SER A 233 7.85 -12.63 -8.51
C SER A 233 7.37 -12.61 -9.96
N PRO A 234 6.33 -13.38 -10.32
CA PRO A 234 5.76 -13.35 -11.64
C PRO A 234 5.07 -12.02 -11.94
N LEU A 235 4.91 -11.76 -13.23
CA LEU A 235 4.30 -10.56 -13.75
C LEU A 235 2.79 -10.67 -13.79
N CYS A 236 2.13 -9.55 -13.58
CA CYS A 236 0.72 -9.39 -13.86
C CYS A 236 0.52 -9.50 -15.38
N MET A 237 -0.28 -10.46 -15.81
CA MET A 237 -0.56 -10.69 -17.23
C MET A 237 -1.50 -9.66 -17.85
N GLY A 238 -2.18 -8.84 -17.04
CA GLY A 238 -3.22 -7.94 -17.53
C GLY A 238 -4.50 -8.71 -17.88
N LEU A 239 -5.49 -7.98 -18.37
CA LEU A 239 -6.77 -8.50 -18.84
C LEU A 239 -6.80 -8.49 -20.37
N GLU A 240 -7.57 -9.37 -20.97
CA GLU A 240 -7.84 -9.32 -22.40
C GLU A 240 -8.70 -8.11 -22.75
N ASP A 241 -8.39 -7.46 -23.86
CA ASP A 241 -9.16 -6.34 -24.37
C ASP A 241 -10.42 -6.80 -25.10
N ASP A 242 -11.46 -7.06 -24.31
CA ASP A 242 -12.78 -7.41 -24.81
C ASP A 242 -13.67 -6.17 -25.01
N GLY A 243 -13.14 -5.13 -25.67
CA GLY A 243 -13.89 -3.92 -26.01
C GLY A 243 -14.13 -3.00 -24.82
N ILE A 244 -13.12 -2.79 -23.97
CA ILE A 244 -13.24 -1.89 -22.82
C ILE A 244 -13.42 -0.42 -23.22
N GLU A 245 -12.97 -0.05 -24.43
CA GLU A 245 -13.02 1.33 -24.95
C GLU A 245 -14.44 1.90 -24.95
N ASN A 246 -15.44 1.02 -24.98
CA ASN A 246 -16.85 1.38 -24.88
C ASN A 246 -17.25 1.91 -23.50
N PHE A 247 -16.43 1.74 -22.45
CA PHE A 247 -16.76 2.12 -21.08
C PHE A 247 -15.83 3.22 -20.56
N ASN A 248 -16.38 4.17 -19.81
CA ASN A 248 -15.59 5.20 -19.12
C ASN A 248 -14.93 4.67 -17.84
N ILE A 249 -14.08 3.66 -17.97
CA ILE A 249 -13.32 3.05 -16.89
C ILE A 249 -11.85 3.37 -17.11
N GLN A 250 -11.23 4.09 -16.18
CA GLN A 250 -9.78 4.38 -16.27
C GLN A 250 -8.94 3.10 -16.27
N HIS A 251 -8.13 2.95 -17.32
CA HIS A 251 -7.22 1.83 -17.53
C HIS A 251 -6.02 2.26 -18.39
N ASN A 252 -4.99 1.43 -18.42
CA ASN A 252 -3.88 1.54 -19.36
C ASN A 252 -3.94 0.33 -20.31
N SER A 253 -3.76 0.55 -21.60
CA SER A 253 -3.70 -0.52 -22.60
C SER A 253 -2.29 -0.63 -23.16
N TYR A 254 -1.80 -1.86 -23.30
CA TYR A 254 -0.50 -2.15 -23.88
C TYR A 254 -0.63 -3.30 -24.87
N VAL A 255 0.09 -3.18 -25.99
CA VAL A 255 0.34 -4.31 -26.89
C VAL A 255 1.46 -5.14 -26.30
N VAL A 256 1.14 -6.36 -25.87
CA VAL A 256 2.05 -7.26 -25.14
C VAL A 256 2.52 -8.36 -26.06
N LYS A 257 3.83 -8.61 -26.08
CA LYS A 257 4.43 -9.74 -26.78
C LYS A 257 5.31 -10.55 -25.84
N ASN A 258 5.11 -11.86 -25.83
CA ASN A 258 6.01 -12.78 -25.14
C ASN A 258 7.28 -12.96 -25.98
N LEU A 259 8.45 -12.69 -25.39
CA LEU A 259 9.74 -12.79 -26.08
C LEU A 259 10.39 -14.16 -25.92
N VAL A 260 9.83 -15.06 -25.10
CA VAL A 260 10.28 -16.45 -25.01
C VAL A 260 9.85 -17.26 -26.22
N ASP A 261 8.64 -16.97 -26.73
CA ASP A 261 8.04 -17.69 -27.84
C ASP A 261 8.04 -16.79 -29.09
N ILE A 262 8.90 -17.11 -30.05
CA ILE A 262 9.05 -16.35 -31.30
C ILE A 262 7.75 -16.39 -32.13
N THR A 263 6.90 -17.40 -31.91
CA THR A 263 5.63 -17.57 -32.61
C THR A 263 4.45 -16.87 -31.91
N ALA A 264 4.65 -16.34 -30.70
CA ALA A 264 3.60 -15.65 -29.97
C ALA A 264 3.16 -14.39 -30.71
N SER A 265 1.86 -14.31 -30.96
CA SER A 265 1.21 -13.12 -31.49
C SER A 265 1.24 -11.99 -30.45
N GLU A 266 1.18 -10.76 -30.96
CA GLU A 266 0.99 -9.58 -30.11
C GLU A 266 -0.47 -9.55 -29.63
N GLU A 267 -0.67 -9.37 -28.33
CA GLU A 267 -1.98 -9.32 -27.70
C GLU A 267 -2.21 -7.96 -27.06
N CYS A 268 -3.37 -7.34 -27.30
CA CYS A 268 -3.75 -6.15 -26.54
C CYS A 268 -4.18 -6.59 -25.13
N LYS A 269 -3.49 -6.07 -24.11
CA LYS A 269 -3.81 -6.31 -22.70
C LYS A 269 -4.11 -5.00 -21.97
N ILE A 270 -5.12 -5.06 -21.11
CA ILE A 270 -5.56 -3.95 -20.28
C ILE A 270 -5.08 -4.12 -18.84
N TYR A 271 -4.67 -3.01 -18.25
CA TYR A 271 -4.20 -2.93 -16.88
C TYR A 271 -4.93 -1.83 -16.11
N SER A 272 -5.10 -2.05 -14.81
CA SER A 272 -5.49 -0.95 -13.92
C SER A 272 -4.42 0.13 -13.92
N THR A 273 -4.81 1.39 -13.85
CA THR A 273 -3.91 2.52 -13.60
C THR A 273 -3.14 2.37 -12.27
N LYS A 274 -3.63 1.52 -11.36
CA LYS A 274 -3.02 1.17 -10.08
C LYS A 274 -2.47 -0.27 -10.06
N CYS A 275 -2.12 -0.82 -11.22
CA CYS A 275 -1.57 -2.18 -11.31
C CYS A 275 -0.34 -2.33 -10.40
N LYS A 276 -0.31 -3.39 -9.58
CA LYS A 276 0.85 -3.71 -8.73
C LYS A 276 2.01 -4.35 -9.47
N MET A 277 1.83 -4.68 -10.76
CA MET A 277 2.79 -5.30 -11.68
C MET A 277 3.30 -6.70 -11.31
N PHE A 278 3.59 -6.97 -10.04
CA PHE A 278 3.94 -8.28 -9.55
C PHE A 278 2.72 -9.00 -8.98
N THR A 279 2.72 -10.31 -9.13
CA THR A 279 1.75 -11.22 -8.54
C THR A 279 2.46 -12.31 -7.77
N ASN A 280 1.73 -13.02 -6.92
CA ASN A 280 2.29 -14.15 -6.17
C ASN A 280 2.25 -15.45 -6.98
N VAL A 281 1.58 -15.46 -8.14
CA VAL A 281 1.26 -16.68 -8.89
C VAL A 281 1.47 -16.43 -10.38
N PRO A 282 2.27 -17.25 -11.08
CA PRO A 282 2.48 -17.13 -12.52
C PRO A 282 1.17 -17.18 -13.29
N GLY A 283 1.04 -16.36 -14.32
CA GLY A 283 -0.16 -16.32 -15.17
C GLY A 283 -1.40 -15.68 -14.52
N LYS A 284 -1.30 -15.12 -13.31
CA LYS A 284 -2.41 -14.41 -12.66
C LYS A 284 -2.29 -12.90 -12.79
N ILE A 285 -3.42 -12.23 -12.54
CA ILE A 285 -3.53 -10.77 -12.47
C ILE A 285 -3.38 -10.28 -11.03
N CYS A 286 -2.88 -9.06 -10.85
CA CYS A 286 -2.77 -8.44 -9.54
C CYS A 286 -4.16 -8.05 -8.99
N SER A 287 -4.25 -7.76 -7.69
CA SER A 287 -5.51 -7.37 -7.04
C SER A 287 -6.18 -6.14 -7.66
N SER A 288 -5.39 -5.13 -8.07
CA SER A 288 -5.92 -3.94 -8.73
C SER A 288 -6.51 -4.25 -10.11
N CYS A 289 -5.84 -5.08 -10.92
CA CYS A 289 -6.37 -5.53 -12.21
C CYS A 289 -7.58 -6.46 -12.03
N LYS A 290 -7.61 -7.28 -10.98
CA LYS A 290 -8.79 -8.09 -10.64
C LYS A 290 -10.00 -7.24 -10.26
N ASN A 291 -9.79 -6.10 -9.60
CA ASN A 291 -10.87 -5.15 -9.34
C ASN A 291 -11.34 -4.46 -10.63
N LEU A 292 -10.41 -4.15 -11.53
CA LEU A 292 -10.75 -3.62 -12.86
C LEU A 292 -11.62 -4.62 -13.64
N GLU A 293 -11.24 -5.90 -13.67
CA GLU A 293 -12.00 -6.98 -14.30
C GLU A 293 -13.45 -7.02 -13.81
N LYS A 294 -13.66 -6.94 -12.49
CA LYS A 294 -15.00 -6.86 -11.89
C LYS A 294 -15.75 -5.61 -12.34
N CYS A 295 -15.10 -4.45 -12.40
CA CYS A 295 -15.72 -3.23 -12.89
C CYS A 295 -16.17 -3.36 -14.35
N ILE A 296 -15.35 -3.98 -15.21
CA ILE A 296 -15.69 -4.25 -16.61
C ILE A 296 -16.87 -5.21 -16.69
N ALA A 297 -16.83 -6.32 -15.95
CA ALA A 297 -17.93 -7.30 -15.92
C ALA A 297 -19.24 -6.64 -15.47
N HIS A 298 -19.21 -5.82 -14.42
CA HIS A 298 -20.38 -5.06 -13.98
C HIS A 298 -20.87 -4.05 -15.02
N ALA A 299 -19.98 -3.42 -15.78
CA ALA A 299 -20.34 -2.50 -16.85
C ALA A 299 -21.04 -3.25 -17.99
N LYS A 300 -20.48 -4.40 -18.42
CA LYS A 300 -21.07 -5.29 -19.43
C LYS A 300 -22.47 -5.76 -19.01
N THR A 301 -22.62 -6.30 -17.80
CA THR A 301 -23.93 -6.75 -17.29
C THR A 301 -24.97 -5.61 -17.21
N ARG A 302 -24.52 -4.37 -16.97
CA ARG A 302 -25.45 -3.23 -16.98
C ARG A 302 -25.86 -2.87 -18.39
N LEU A 303 -24.92 -2.85 -19.33
CA LEU A 303 -25.20 -2.57 -20.75
C LEU A 303 -26.26 -3.54 -21.28
N THR A 304 -26.08 -4.85 -21.07
CA THR A 304 -27.05 -5.85 -21.53
C THR A 304 -28.44 -5.63 -20.93
N LYS A 305 -28.52 -5.33 -19.62
CA LYS A 305 -29.80 -5.00 -18.98
C LYS A 305 -30.47 -3.73 -19.54
N ARG A 306 -29.67 -2.77 -20.03
CA ARG A 306 -30.22 -1.57 -20.69
C ARG A 306 -30.79 -1.90 -22.06
N GLU A 307 -30.06 -2.69 -22.84
CA GLU A 307 -30.50 -3.16 -24.15
C GLU A 307 -31.78 -3.99 -24.04
N GLU A 308 -31.92 -4.74 -22.95
CA GLU A 308 -33.14 -5.48 -22.58
C GLU A 308 -34.26 -4.59 -22.02
N ASN A 309 -34.10 -3.25 -21.99
CA ASN A 309 -35.06 -2.28 -21.42
C ASN A 309 -35.49 -2.59 -19.97
N ILE A 310 -34.63 -3.24 -19.19
CA ILE A 310 -34.91 -3.53 -17.79
C ILE A 310 -34.74 -2.25 -16.98
N ASN A 311 -35.83 -1.79 -16.37
CA ASN A 311 -35.98 -0.53 -15.62
C ASN A 311 -34.70 -0.09 -14.87
N ILE A 312 -33.98 0.88 -15.45
CA ILE A 312 -32.73 1.41 -14.89
C ILE A 312 -33.08 2.56 -13.98
N HIS A 313 -32.68 2.45 -12.71
CA HIS A 313 -32.86 3.53 -11.73
C HIS A 313 -32.26 4.86 -12.21
N SER A 314 -32.98 5.98 -12.07
CA SER A 314 -32.60 7.31 -12.55
C SER A 314 -31.24 7.81 -12.02
N HIS A 315 -30.90 7.44 -10.79
CA HIS A 315 -29.62 7.78 -10.14
C HIS A 315 -28.57 6.67 -10.29
N PHE A 316 -28.16 6.36 -11.52
CA PHE A 316 -27.10 5.36 -11.74
C PHE A 316 -25.72 6.01 -11.84
N ASN A 317 -24.68 5.28 -11.42
CA ASN A 317 -23.29 5.74 -11.50
C ASN A 317 -22.84 5.89 -12.97
N HIS A 318 -22.45 7.11 -13.36
CA HIS A 318 -22.07 7.46 -14.74
C HIS A 318 -20.76 6.81 -15.21
N ARG A 319 -19.95 6.24 -14.32
CA ARG A 319 -18.71 5.53 -14.68
C ARG A 319 -18.95 4.34 -15.62
N TYR A 320 -20.16 3.79 -15.59
CA TYR A 320 -20.58 2.68 -16.44
C TYR A 320 -21.29 3.14 -17.71
N MET A 321 -21.32 4.45 -17.97
CA MET A 321 -21.81 4.96 -19.25
C MET A 321 -20.75 4.80 -20.32
N THR A 322 -21.21 4.61 -21.54
CA THR A 322 -20.34 4.71 -22.70
C THR A 322 -19.94 6.16 -22.94
N GLN A 323 -18.83 6.38 -23.65
CA GLN A 323 -18.39 7.74 -23.98
C GLN A 323 -19.48 8.50 -24.75
N GLY A 324 -20.15 7.85 -25.69
CA GLY A 324 -21.25 8.44 -26.46
C GLY A 324 -22.45 8.81 -25.58
N GLU A 325 -22.81 7.99 -24.59
CA GLU A 325 -23.88 8.31 -23.65
C GLU A 325 -23.55 9.53 -22.77
N ILE A 326 -22.28 9.67 -22.35
CA ILE A 326 -21.83 10.83 -21.56
C ILE A 326 -21.94 12.11 -22.37
N VAL A 327 -21.49 12.08 -23.64
CA VAL A 327 -21.61 13.23 -24.55
C VAL A 327 -23.07 13.64 -24.72
N LYS A 328 -23.97 12.69 -25.02
CA LYS A 328 -25.41 12.98 -25.15
C LYS A 328 -25.99 13.60 -23.87
N LYS A 329 -25.60 13.11 -22.69
CA LYS A 329 -26.06 13.67 -21.42
C LYS A 329 -25.55 15.09 -21.19
N LEU A 330 -24.29 15.38 -21.54
CA LEU A 330 -23.74 16.72 -21.47
C LEU A 330 -24.47 17.67 -22.42
N ASP A 331 -24.82 17.23 -23.63
CA ASP A 331 -25.58 18.03 -24.58
C ASP A 331 -27.00 18.31 -24.09
N MET A 332 -27.68 17.31 -23.51
CA MET A 332 -28.98 17.51 -22.86
C MET A 332 -28.90 18.50 -21.69
N GLN A 333 -27.84 18.43 -20.87
CA GLN A 333 -27.65 19.37 -19.77
C GLN A 333 -27.36 20.79 -20.25
N LYS A 334 -26.55 20.94 -21.31
CA LYS A 334 -26.30 22.25 -21.94
C LYS A 334 -27.59 22.83 -22.50
N ALA A 335 -28.37 22.03 -23.23
CA ALA A 335 -29.66 22.46 -23.78
C ALA A 335 -30.63 22.87 -22.66
N ALA A 336 -30.74 22.08 -21.59
CA ALA A 336 -31.57 22.42 -20.43
C ALA A 336 -31.11 23.71 -19.73
N ARG A 337 -29.79 23.94 -19.64
CA ARG A 337 -29.25 25.18 -19.07
C ARG A 337 -29.60 26.39 -19.93
N ILE A 338 -29.40 26.31 -21.24
CA ILE A 338 -29.76 27.37 -22.18
C ILE A 338 -31.27 27.66 -22.10
N GLN A 339 -32.11 26.62 -22.07
CA GLN A 339 -33.54 26.78 -21.93
C GLN A 339 -33.93 27.46 -20.61
N GLN A 340 -33.28 27.09 -19.51
CA GLN A 340 -33.52 27.72 -18.21
C GLN A 340 -33.03 29.17 -18.19
N GLU A 341 -31.89 29.48 -18.81
CA GLU A 341 -31.38 30.84 -18.98
C GLU A 341 -32.36 31.69 -19.81
N MET A 342 -32.93 31.14 -20.89
CA MET A 342 -33.97 31.82 -21.67
C MET A 342 -35.23 32.08 -20.84
N ILE A 343 -35.72 31.09 -20.09
CA ILE A 343 -36.90 31.25 -19.21
C ILE A 343 -36.63 32.31 -18.13
N ASN A 344 -35.43 32.32 -17.56
CA ASN A 344 -35.05 33.32 -16.56
C ASN A 344 -34.95 34.72 -17.18
N ALA A 345 -34.34 34.83 -18.37
CA ALA A 345 -34.29 36.08 -19.12
C ALA A 345 -35.70 36.61 -19.39
N GLU A 346 -36.62 35.75 -19.87
CA GLU A 346 -38.02 36.11 -20.09
C GLU A 346 -38.74 36.60 -18.82
N ARG A 347 -38.39 36.07 -17.64
CA ARG A 347 -38.97 36.53 -16.36
C ARG A 347 -38.42 37.87 -15.89
N GLU A 348 -37.18 38.18 -16.24
CA GLU A 348 -36.52 39.44 -15.91
C GLU A 348 -36.87 40.54 -16.92
N LEU A 349 -37.55 40.21 -18.02
CA LEU A 349 -38.10 41.20 -18.95
C LEU A 349 -39.17 42.03 -18.23
N ILE A 350 -38.94 43.34 -18.21
CA ILE A 350 -39.95 44.33 -17.85
C ILE A 350 -40.71 44.67 -19.14
N ASP A 351 -42.00 44.34 -19.20
CA ASP A 351 -42.88 44.79 -20.27
C ASP A 351 -43.01 46.32 -20.17
N MET A 352 -42.44 47.06 -21.14
CA MET A 352 -42.65 48.50 -21.22
C MET A 352 -44.07 48.80 -21.71
N SER A 353 -44.70 49.80 -21.10
CA SER A 353 -45.96 50.32 -21.62
C SER A 353 -45.71 51.04 -22.96
N LYS A 354 -46.77 51.20 -23.76
CA LYS A 354 -46.67 51.94 -25.03
C LYS A 354 -46.29 53.40 -24.81
N ASP A 355 -46.67 53.97 -23.66
CA ASP A 355 -46.40 55.36 -23.30
C ASP A 355 -44.90 55.53 -22.98
N ASP A 356 -44.32 54.62 -22.19
CA ASP A 356 -42.87 54.64 -21.90
C ASP A 356 -42.02 54.50 -23.18
N HIS A 357 -42.48 53.66 -24.12
CA HIS A 357 -41.80 53.49 -25.42
C HIS A 357 -41.82 54.78 -26.24
N GLN A 358 -42.95 55.49 -26.24
CA GLN A 358 -43.11 56.76 -26.95
C GLN A 358 -42.24 57.86 -26.33
N ASP A 359 -42.22 57.98 -25.00
CA ASP A 359 -41.37 58.92 -24.28
C ASP A 359 -39.89 58.70 -24.60
N LEU A 360 -39.45 57.43 -24.66
CA LEU A 360 -38.08 57.09 -25.03
C LEU A 360 -37.74 57.41 -26.48
N ILE A 361 -38.67 57.22 -27.43
CA ILE A 361 -38.49 57.66 -28.81
C ILE A 361 -38.31 59.18 -28.86
N GLU A 362 -39.10 59.92 -28.10
CA GLU A 362 -39.03 61.38 -28.06
C GLU A 362 -37.73 61.88 -27.44
N LEU A 363 -37.30 61.31 -26.31
CA LEU A 363 -36.00 61.60 -25.70
C LEU A 363 -34.85 61.29 -26.67
N PHE A 364 -34.89 60.16 -27.37
CA PHE A 364 -33.85 59.79 -28.33
C PHE A 364 -33.82 60.71 -29.56
N LYS A 365 -34.98 61.16 -30.05
CA LYS A 365 -35.08 62.14 -31.16
C LYS A 365 -34.58 63.53 -30.77
N GLN A 366 -34.72 63.90 -29.50
CA GLN A 366 -34.25 65.19 -28.99
C GLN A 366 -32.74 65.22 -28.74
N ALA A 367 -32.12 64.05 -28.51
CA ALA A 367 -30.68 63.93 -28.40
C ALA A 367 -30.00 64.09 -29.77
N ASN A 368 -29.05 65.00 -29.84
CA ASN A 368 -28.31 65.31 -31.04
C ASN A 368 -27.16 64.31 -31.22
N SER A 369 -27.16 63.56 -32.34
CA SER A 369 -26.18 62.50 -32.59
C SER A 369 -24.72 62.98 -32.63
N LYS A 370 -24.51 64.29 -32.78
CA LYS A 370 -23.18 64.92 -32.78
C LYS A 370 -22.58 65.10 -31.40
N ASP A 371 -23.39 65.00 -30.34
CA ASP A 371 -22.96 65.21 -28.95
C ASP A 371 -22.64 63.88 -28.24
N ILE A 372 -22.60 62.78 -28.99
CA ILE A 372 -22.36 61.43 -28.46
C ILE A 372 -20.87 61.13 -28.52
N PRO A 373 -20.24 60.78 -27.39
CA PRO A 373 -18.85 60.34 -27.35
C PRO A 373 -18.58 59.16 -28.28
N GLU A 374 -17.41 59.15 -28.93
CA GLU A 374 -17.02 58.12 -29.91
C GLU A 374 -17.02 56.70 -29.32
N ASP A 375 -16.68 56.57 -28.03
CA ASP A 375 -16.73 55.32 -27.27
C ASP A 375 -18.15 54.83 -26.98
N MET A 376 -19.17 55.69 -27.12
CA MET A 376 -20.59 55.35 -26.96
C MET A 376 -21.36 55.19 -28.27
N ALA A 377 -20.71 55.38 -29.42
CA ALA A 377 -21.35 55.26 -30.74
C ALA A 377 -22.01 53.88 -30.95
N VAL A 378 -21.36 52.81 -30.49
CA VAL A 378 -21.88 51.43 -30.62
C VAL A 378 -23.17 51.23 -29.81
N LEU A 379 -23.24 51.78 -28.60
CA LEU A 379 -24.43 51.71 -27.75
C LEU A 379 -25.58 52.54 -28.36
N TRP A 380 -25.26 53.68 -28.96
CA TRP A 380 -26.23 54.52 -29.64
C TRP A 380 -26.86 53.80 -30.85
N ASP A 381 -26.04 53.17 -31.69
CA ASP A 381 -26.50 52.41 -32.85
C ASP A 381 -27.39 51.23 -32.43
N GLN A 382 -27.02 50.53 -31.35
CA GLN A 382 -27.86 49.47 -30.77
C GLN A 382 -29.20 50.02 -30.29
N GLN A 383 -29.21 51.15 -29.58
CA GLN A 383 -30.45 51.77 -29.10
C GLN A 383 -31.35 52.24 -30.25
N GLN A 384 -30.76 52.75 -31.34
CA GLN A 384 -31.48 53.12 -32.55
C GLN A 384 -32.13 51.89 -33.22
N GLN A 385 -31.42 50.78 -33.33
CA GLN A 385 -31.96 49.53 -33.87
C GLN A 385 -33.12 49.00 -33.02
N LEU A 386 -32.99 49.09 -31.69
CA LEU A 386 -34.04 48.67 -30.76
C LEU A 386 -35.29 49.57 -30.84
N LEU A 387 -35.13 50.86 -31.17
CA LEU A 387 -36.24 51.80 -31.48
C LEU A 387 -36.95 51.49 -32.79
N GLY A 388 -36.30 50.79 -33.71
CA GLY A 388 -36.92 50.35 -34.96
C GLY A 388 -37.75 49.07 -34.86
N THR A 389 -37.74 48.35 -33.73
CA THR A 389 -38.51 47.11 -33.58
C THR A 389 -39.90 47.36 -32.99
N ASP A 390 -40.96 46.97 -33.69
CA ASP A 390 -42.38 47.12 -33.27
C ASP A 390 -42.81 46.24 -32.09
N SER A 391 -41.86 45.58 -31.42
CA SER A 391 -42.16 44.66 -30.33
C SER A 391 -42.18 45.40 -28.99
N SER A 392 -43.30 45.36 -28.28
CA SER A 392 -43.38 45.79 -26.88
C SER A 392 -42.52 44.93 -25.93
N ARG A 393 -42.00 43.80 -26.43
CA ARG A 393 -41.07 42.89 -25.74
C ARG A 393 -39.61 43.06 -26.22
N GLY A 394 -39.32 44.11 -26.98
CA GLY A 394 -38.00 44.36 -27.54
C GLY A 394 -36.96 44.62 -26.45
N TYR A 395 -35.95 43.75 -26.37
CA TYR A 395 -34.76 43.85 -25.54
C TYR A 395 -34.26 45.28 -25.44
N ARG A 396 -34.08 45.83 -24.24
CA ARG A 396 -33.37 47.11 -24.13
C ARG A 396 -32.23 47.20 -23.16
N TRP A 397 -32.10 46.32 -22.20
CA TRP A 397 -30.89 46.27 -21.39
C TRP A 397 -30.71 44.85 -20.86
N HIS A 398 -29.58 44.24 -21.18
CA HIS A 398 -29.14 43.03 -20.49
C HIS A 398 -28.12 43.50 -19.44
N PRO A 399 -28.40 43.44 -18.12
CA PRO A 399 -27.55 44.03 -17.07
C PRO A 399 -26.17 43.37 -16.91
N ARG A 400 -25.76 42.53 -17.87
CA ARG A 400 -24.54 41.74 -17.86
C ARG A 400 -23.58 42.06 -19.02
N TYR A 401 -23.98 42.92 -19.95
CA TYR A 401 -23.15 43.33 -21.10
C TYR A 401 -23.03 44.84 -21.15
#